data_AF-A0A5K1EJT4-F1
#
_entry.id   AF-A0A5K1EJT4-F1
#
_cell.length_a   1.000
_cell.length_b   1.000
_cell.length_c   1.000
_cell.angle_alpha   90.00
_cell.angle_beta   90.00
_cell.angle_gamma   90.00
#
_symmetry.space_group_name_H-M   'P 1'
#
loop_
_entity.id
_entity.type
_entity.pdbx_description
1 polymer ?
#
loop_
_entity_poly.entity_id
_entity_poly.type
_entity_poly.pdbx_seq_one_letter_code
_entity_poly.pdbx_strand_id
1 'polypeptide(L)'
;HARSWGEAHPEIVTCADAFWWRPGSKWEDRFASEPGSGQLNPLNPNTYNVVRNVVKDVTSLFPESLYHAGGDEVVPHCWESDPTIREFLSKGGNVSQLLQAFVDATYPYILSRNKSAVVYWEDILLSATVTVAGLPKETTILQTWNNGPNNTKRITSAGYRAIVSSTDFYYLDCGHGTFLGNDSRYDRQTEDQEDPLEPFNYRGGQAGSWCGPFKTWQRIYDYDITYGLNKEEVELVLGGEVALWSEQADATVLDGRVWPRASAMAEALWSGNRGKDGTKRYADASDRLNEWRYRMVGRGILAEPMQPLWCLHNPGMCNLDQ
;
A
#
# COMPACT_ATOMS: atom_id res chain seq x y z
N HIS A 1 -12.40 1.99 -0.41
CA HIS A 1 -12.04 3.37 -0.79
C HIS A 1 -12.94 3.97 -1.89
N ALA A 2 -14.22 4.29 -1.62
CA ALA A 2 -15.12 4.87 -2.62
C ALA A 2 -16.09 5.94 -2.09
N ARG A 3 -15.89 6.44 -0.86
CA ARG A 3 -16.82 7.36 -0.21
C ARG A 3 -17.14 8.60 -1.05
N SER A 4 -16.12 9.26 -1.61
CA SER A 4 -16.29 10.51 -2.36
C SER A 4 -17.20 10.38 -3.59
N TRP A 5 -17.37 9.18 -4.13
CA TRP A 5 -18.29 8.92 -5.23
C TRP A 5 -19.75 9.12 -4.81
N GLY A 6 -20.04 8.88 -3.52
CA GLY A 6 -21.37 9.04 -2.93
C GLY A 6 -21.85 10.50 -2.90
N GLU A 7 -20.94 11.47 -2.99
CA GLU A 7 -21.32 12.91 -3.05
C GLU A 7 -22.06 13.25 -4.36
N ALA A 8 -21.74 12.56 -5.46
CA ALA A 8 -22.39 12.74 -6.76
C ALA A 8 -23.37 11.60 -7.09
N HIS A 9 -23.06 10.38 -6.65
CA HIS A 9 -23.80 9.16 -6.91
C HIS A 9 -24.06 8.42 -5.59
N PRO A 10 -24.91 8.95 -4.69
CA PRO A 10 -25.17 8.33 -3.40
C PRO A 10 -25.76 6.91 -3.52
N GLU A 11 -26.45 6.61 -4.62
CA GLU A 11 -27.09 5.31 -4.85
C GLU A 11 -26.11 4.17 -5.09
N ILE A 12 -24.87 4.45 -5.51
CA ILE A 12 -23.88 3.42 -5.86
C ILE A 12 -22.90 3.12 -4.73
N VAL A 13 -22.99 3.81 -3.58
CA VAL A 13 -22.06 3.66 -2.45
C VAL A 13 -22.80 3.14 -1.22
N THR A 14 -22.32 2.05 -0.65
CA THR A 14 -22.79 1.52 0.64
C THR A 14 -22.00 2.11 1.79
N CYS A 15 -22.64 2.21 2.97
CA CYS A 15 -22.03 2.69 4.22
C CYS A 15 -21.33 4.07 4.13
N ALA A 16 -21.67 4.88 3.12
CA ALA A 16 -21.23 6.26 3.07
C ALA A 16 -21.61 6.97 4.37
N ASP A 17 -20.66 7.73 4.92
CA ASP A 17 -20.81 8.52 6.15
C ASP A 17 -21.10 7.71 7.43
N ALA A 18 -21.02 6.37 7.37
CA ALA A 18 -20.99 5.57 8.58
C ALA A 18 -19.75 5.90 9.41
N PHE A 19 -19.87 5.83 10.74
CA PHE A 19 -18.69 5.94 11.59
C PHE A 19 -17.82 4.69 11.39
N TRP A 20 -16.61 4.89 10.90
CA TRP A 20 -15.71 3.84 10.38
C TRP A 20 -15.47 2.69 11.35
N TRP A 21 -15.31 2.95 12.64
CA TRP A 21 -15.18 1.92 13.67
C TRP A 21 -15.76 2.40 15.00
N ARG A 22 -16.82 1.75 15.49
CA ARG A 22 -17.56 2.23 16.67
C ARG A 22 -16.79 1.93 17.96
N PRO A 23 -16.75 2.87 18.93
CA PRO A 23 -16.13 2.61 20.22
C PRO A 23 -16.73 1.37 20.90
N GLY A 24 -15.87 0.44 21.32
CA GLY A 24 -16.26 -0.80 21.98
C GLY A 24 -16.79 -1.91 21.06
N SER A 25 -16.87 -1.68 19.73
CA SER A 25 -17.14 -2.76 18.78
C SER A 25 -15.87 -3.54 18.46
N LYS A 26 -16.01 -4.80 18.04
CA LYS A 26 -14.85 -5.56 17.60
C LYS A 26 -14.34 -5.02 16.25
N TRP A 27 -13.10 -5.31 15.89
CA TRP A 27 -12.48 -4.83 14.65
C TRP A 27 -13.14 -5.41 13.40
N GLU A 28 -13.72 -6.60 13.51
CA GLU A 28 -14.44 -7.29 12.44
C GLU A 28 -15.77 -6.60 12.11
N ASP A 29 -16.32 -5.84 13.06
CA ASP A 29 -17.57 -5.07 12.93
C ASP A 29 -17.34 -3.64 12.41
N ARG A 30 -16.12 -3.29 12.01
CA ARG A 30 -15.82 -1.96 11.44
C ARG A 30 -16.47 -1.80 10.07
N PHE A 31 -16.73 -0.56 9.67
CA PHE A 31 -17.21 -0.19 8.33
C PHE A 31 -16.07 0.13 7.36
N ALA A 32 -14.89 0.49 7.86
CA ALA A 32 -13.68 0.76 7.08
C ALA A 32 -12.44 0.60 7.97
N SER A 33 -11.26 0.38 7.37
CA SER A 33 -9.97 0.38 8.08
C SER A 33 -9.57 1.78 8.58
N GLU A 34 -10.18 2.83 8.03
CA GLU A 34 -9.93 4.23 8.39
C GLU A 34 -11.19 5.12 8.22
N PRO A 35 -11.22 6.35 8.77
CA PRO A 35 -12.31 7.31 8.56
C PRO A 35 -12.63 7.60 7.09
N GLY A 36 -13.91 7.86 6.81
CA GLY A 36 -14.39 8.07 5.44
C GLY A 36 -14.89 6.78 4.78
N SER A 37 -15.70 6.00 5.51
CA SER A 37 -16.24 4.74 5.02
C SER A 37 -17.08 4.92 3.75
N GLY A 38 -16.96 3.95 2.84
CA GLY A 38 -17.71 3.91 1.60
C GLY A 38 -17.13 2.90 0.63
N GLN A 39 -17.98 1.98 0.17
CA GLN A 39 -17.66 0.97 -0.84
C GLN A 39 -18.71 0.99 -1.94
N LEU A 40 -18.30 0.76 -3.18
CA LEU A 40 -19.25 0.64 -4.28
C LEU A 40 -20.19 -0.54 -4.03
N ASN A 41 -21.48 -0.40 -4.37
CA ASN A 41 -22.49 -1.46 -4.31
C ASN A 41 -22.43 -2.29 -5.60
N PRO A 42 -21.95 -3.55 -5.58
CA PRO A 42 -21.86 -4.37 -6.80
C PRO A 42 -23.21 -4.84 -7.34
N LEU A 43 -24.29 -4.77 -6.56
CA LEU A 43 -25.63 -5.15 -6.99
C LEU A 43 -26.39 -4.00 -7.67
N ASN A 44 -25.93 -2.76 -7.53
CA ASN A 44 -26.55 -1.63 -8.21
C ASN A 44 -26.05 -1.52 -9.67
N PRO A 45 -26.93 -1.63 -10.69
CA PRO A 45 -26.54 -1.50 -12.09
C PRO A 45 -25.87 -0.16 -12.45
N ASN A 46 -26.24 0.93 -11.76
CA ASN A 46 -25.65 2.25 -12.00
C ASN A 46 -24.18 2.33 -11.61
N THR A 47 -23.72 1.49 -10.66
CA THR A 47 -22.30 1.37 -10.30
C THR A 47 -21.45 1.13 -11.55
N TYR A 48 -21.89 0.23 -12.42
CA TYR A 48 -21.16 -0.12 -13.64
C TYR A 48 -21.19 0.97 -14.69
N ASN A 49 -22.26 1.76 -14.77
CA ASN A 49 -22.33 2.91 -15.69
C ASN A 49 -21.30 3.96 -15.30
N VAL A 50 -21.24 4.32 -14.01
CA VAL A 50 -20.30 5.32 -13.49
C VAL A 50 -18.86 4.82 -13.62
N VAL A 51 -18.57 3.59 -13.17
CA VAL A 51 -17.22 3.01 -13.26
C VAL A 51 -16.74 2.92 -14.70
N ARG A 52 -17.58 2.49 -15.66
CA ARG A 52 -17.18 2.43 -17.07
C ARG A 52 -16.87 3.81 -17.64
N ASN A 53 -17.64 4.84 -17.30
CA ASN A 53 -17.37 6.20 -17.75
C ASN A 53 -16.04 6.72 -17.19
N VAL A 54 -15.78 6.53 -15.90
CA VAL A 54 -14.49 6.90 -15.28
C VAL A 54 -13.33 6.16 -15.94
N VAL A 55 -13.43 4.83 -16.09
CA VAL A 55 -12.40 4.03 -16.75
C VAL A 55 -12.19 4.51 -18.19
N LYS A 56 -13.26 4.79 -18.94
CA LYS A 56 -13.17 5.30 -20.31
C LYS A 56 -12.40 6.61 -20.38
N ASP A 57 -12.71 7.55 -19.49
CA ASP A 57 -12.10 8.88 -19.49
C ASP A 57 -10.64 8.82 -19.05
N VAL A 58 -10.34 8.10 -17.95
CA VAL A 58 -8.96 7.86 -17.49
C VAL A 58 -8.13 7.18 -18.58
N THR A 59 -8.63 6.11 -19.19
CA THR A 59 -7.89 5.40 -20.24
C THR A 59 -7.72 6.20 -21.54
N SER A 60 -8.50 7.27 -21.74
CA SER A 60 -8.32 8.20 -22.85
C SER A 60 -7.23 9.24 -22.60
N LEU A 61 -6.93 9.55 -21.33
CA LEU A 61 -5.92 10.51 -20.91
C LEU A 61 -4.55 9.86 -20.70
N PHE A 62 -4.52 8.60 -20.25
CA PHE A 62 -3.31 7.89 -19.86
C PHE A 62 -2.99 6.75 -20.84
N PRO A 63 -1.97 6.91 -21.71
CA PRO A 63 -1.63 5.96 -22.78
C PRO A 63 -0.93 4.68 -22.27
N GLU A 64 -0.58 4.61 -20.99
CA GLU A 64 0.14 3.50 -20.39
C GLU A 64 -0.60 2.17 -20.58
N SER A 65 0.15 1.09 -20.74
CA SER A 65 -0.41 -0.22 -21.08
C SER A 65 -1.07 -0.92 -19.89
N LEU A 66 -0.70 -0.55 -18.66
CA LEU A 66 -1.26 -1.07 -17.42
C LEU A 66 -2.39 -0.17 -16.91
N TYR A 67 -3.35 -0.77 -16.21
CA TYR A 67 -4.38 -0.03 -15.48
C TYR A 67 -4.50 -0.60 -14.07
N HIS A 68 -4.31 0.23 -13.04
CA HIS A 68 -4.49 -0.19 -11.65
C HIS A 68 -5.96 -0.05 -11.26
N ALA A 69 -6.61 -1.16 -10.88
CA ALA A 69 -8.03 -1.22 -10.54
C ALA A 69 -8.30 -1.25 -9.02
N GLY A 70 -7.26 -1.19 -8.19
CA GLY A 70 -7.38 -1.16 -6.72
C GLY A 70 -7.69 -2.55 -6.17
N GLY A 71 -8.78 -2.68 -5.41
CA GLY A 71 -9.28 -3.96 -4.89
C GLY A 71 -8.76 -4.34 -3.51
N ASP A 72 -8.19 -3.38 -2.80
CA ASP A 72 -7.74 -3.46 -1.40
C ASP A 72 -8.88 -3.31 -0.40
N GLU A 73 -8.71 -3.94 0.77
CA GLU A 73 -9.46 -3.66 2.00
C GLU A 73 -10.99 -3.67 1.87
N VAL A 74 -11.55 -4.66 1.18
CA VAL A 74 -13.00 -4.85 1.13
C VAL A 74 -13.50 -5.31 2.51
N VAL A 75 -14.31 -4.46 3.16
CA VAL A 75 -14.90 -4.70 4.47
C VAL A 75 -16.33 -5.25 4.32
N PRO A 76 -16.61 -6.50 4.74
CA PRO A 76 -17.94 -7.11 4.63
C PRO A 76 -19.05 -6.29 5.30
N HIS A 77 -18.80 -5.78 6.51
CA HIS A 77 -19.83 -5.10 7.30
C HIS A 77 -20.37 -3.83 6.62
N CYS A 78 -19.54 -3.15 5.81
CA CYS A 78 -19.99 -2.03 4.98
C CYS A 78 -21.08 -2.46 4.00
N TRP A 79 -20.89 -3.58 3.30
CA TRP A 79 -21.87 -4.13 2.37
C TRP A 79 -23.10 -4.70 3.08
N GLU A 80 -22.93 -5.37 4.22
CA GLU A 80 -24.04 -5.93 5.02
C GLU A 80 -25.00 -4.85 5.57
N SER A 81 -24.55 -3.59 5.60
CA SER A 81 -25.38 -2.45 5.96
C SER A 81 -26.41 -2.08 4.88
N ASP A 82 -26.15 -2.42 3.62
CA ASP A 82 -27.03 -2.13 2.48
C ASP A 82 -28.21 -3.12 2.42
N PRO A 83 -29.46 -2.65 2.32
CA PRO A 83 -30.64 -3.51 2.27
C PRO A 83 -30.64 -4.51 1.11
N THR A 84 -30.19 -4.10 -0.08
CA THR A 84 -30.19 -4.93 -1.29
C THR A 84 -29.16 -6.06 -1.18
N ILE A 85 -27.99 -5.75 -0.61
CA ILE A 85 -26.96 -6.74 -0.35
C ILE A 85 -27.40 -7.69 0.77
N ARG A 86 -28.00 -7.18 1.84
CA ARG A 86 -28.55 -8.02 2.91
C ARG A 86 -29.60 -9.00 2.38
N GLU A 87 -30.47 -8.56 1.47
CA GLU A 87 -31.43 -9.45 0.82
C GLU A 87 -30.72 -10.53 -0.01
N PHE A 88 -29.71 -10.16 -0.80
CA PHE A 88 -28.88 -11.12 -1.56
C PHE A 88 -28.22 -12.17 -0.67
N LEU A 89 -27.60 -11.75 0.45
CA LEU A 89 -26.98 -12.65 1.42
C LEU A 89 -28.03 -13.56 2.08
N SER A 90 -29.22 -13.04 2.40
CA SER A 90 -30.31 -13.84 3.00
C SER A 90 -30.82 -14.97 2.08
N LYS A 91 -30.62 -14.83 0.76
CA LYS A 91 -30.99 -15.83 -0.26
C LYS A 91 -29.87 -16.84 -0.55
N GLY A 92 -28.81 -16.85 0.26
CA GLY A 92 -27.68 -17.76 0.13
C GLY A 92 -26.49 -17.23 -0.68
N GLY A 93 -26.54 -15.95 -1.07
CA GLY A 93 -25.36 -15.26 -1.61
C GLY A 93 -24.28 -15.05 -0.57
N ASN A 94 -23.04 -14.77 -0.99
CA ASN A 94 -21.95 -14.40 -0.09
C ASN A 94 -21.16 -13.18 -0.59
N VAL A 95 -20.39 -12.55 0.30
CA VAL A 95 -19.66 -11.31 0.00
C VAL A 95 -18.58 -11.47 -1.08
N SER A 96 -17.95 -12.64 -1.19
CA SER A 96 -16.98 -12.92 -2.26
C SER A 96 -17.64 -12.97 -3.65
N GLN A 97 -18.90 -13.42 -3.75
CA GLN A 97 -19.66 -13.34 -5.01
C GLN A 97 -19.95 -11.90 -5.43
N LEU A 98 -20.11 -10.97 -4.49
CA LEU A 98 -20.29 -9.54 -4.80
C LEU A 98 -19.02 -8.96 -5.44
N LEU A 99 -17.86 -9.25 -4.84
CA LEU A 99 -16.56 -8.84 -5.38
C LEU A 99 -16.31 -9.49 -6.75
N GLN A 100 -16.59 -10.79 -6.89
CA GLN A 100 -16.47 -11.51 -8.16
C GLN A 100 -17.33 -10.86 -9.25
N ALA A 101 -18.60 -10.56 -8.96
CA ALA A 101 -19.49 -9.91 -9.93
C ALA A 101 -18.97 -8.54 -10.37
N PHE A 102 -18.42 -7.75 -9.44
CA PHE A 102 -17.81 -6.46 -9.75
C PHE A 102 -16.61 -6.62 -10.69
N VAL A 103 -15.72 -7.57 -10.39
CA VAL A 103 -14.52 -7.83 -11.19
C VAL A 103 -14.88 -8.40 -12.56
N ASP A 104 -15.79 -9.36 -12.65
CA ASP A 104 -16.25 -9.97 -13.91
C ASP A 104 -16.85 -8.92 -14.87
N ALA A 105 -17.49 -7.88 -14.34
CA ALA A 105 -18.09 -6.82 -15.14
C ALA A 105 -17.10 -5.72 -15.57
N THR A 106 -16.04 -5.49 -14.78
CA THR A 106 -15.10 -4.36 -14.98
C THR A 106 -13.79 -4.79 -15.66
N TYR A 107 -13.24 -5.94 -15.30
CA TYR A 107 -11.99 -6.49 -15.83
C TYR A 107 -11.95 -6.57 -17.37
N PRO A 108 -12.92 -7.24 -18.05
CA PRO A 108 -12.90 -7.32 -19.52
C PRO A 108 -13.09 -5.95 -20.17
N TYR A 109 -13.84 -5.05 -19.51
CA TYR A 109 -14.01 -3.69 -20.01
C TYR A 109 -12.68 -2.92 -19.98
N ILE A 110 -11.92 -2.99 -18.88
CA ILE A 110 -10.61 -2.36 -18.76
C ILE A 110 -9.67 -2.85 -19.87
N LEU A 111 -9.56 -4.17 -20.08
CA LEU A 111 -8.71 -4.74 -21.12
C LEU A 111 -9.14 -4.28 -22.54
N SER A 112 -10.45 -4.14 -22.78
CA SER A 112 -10.97 -3.62 -24.06
C SER A 112 -10.55 -2.17 -24.36
N ARG A 113 -10.01 -1.43 -23.37
CA ARG A 113 -9.46 -0.07 -23.53
C ARG A 113 -7.99 -0.07 -23.93
N ASN A 114 -7.56 -1.07 -24.71
CA ASN A 114 -6.17 -1.26 -25.14
C ASN A 114 -5.18 -1.42 -23.98
N LYS A 115 -5.61 -2.03 -22.87
CA LYS A 115 -4.74 -2.33 -21.73
C LYS A 115 -4.22 -3.76 -21.84
N SER A 116 -2.93 -3.95 -21.58
CA SER A 116 -2.27 -5.26 -21.66
C SER A 116 -2.46 -6.09 -20.40
N ALA A 117 -2.63 -5.43 -19.26
CA ALA A 117 -2.94 -6.09 -17.99
C ALA A 117 -3.65 -5.13 -17.03
N VAL A 118 -4.41 -5.72 -16.10
CA VAL A 118 -4.99 -5.03 -14.95
C VAL A 118 -4.14 -5.33 -13.72
N VAL A 119 -3.78 -4.29 -12.98
CA VAL A 119 -3.10 -4.40 -11.69
C VAL A 119 -4.14 -4.32 -10.58
N TYR A 120 -4.06 -5.23 -9.62
CA TYR A 120 -4.86 -5.19 -8.39
C TYR A 120 -3.94 -5.26 -7.17
N TRP A 121 -4.38 -4.70 -6.05
CA TRP A 121 -3.81 -5.06 -4.75
C TRP A 121 -4.04 -6.55 -4.48
N GLU A 122 -3.09 -7.18 -3.78
CA GLU A 122 -3.11 -8.62 -3.52
C GLU A 122 -4.33 -9.13 -2.75
N ASP A 123 -5.02 -8.25 -2.01
CA ASP A 123 -6.24 -8.53 -1.25
C ASP A 123 -7.29 -9.26 -2.08
N ILE A 124 -7.39 -8.94 -3.38
CA ILE A 124 -8.34 -9.56 -4.30
C ILE A 124 -8.24 -11.09 -4.29
N LEU A 125 -7.05 -11.66 -4.02
CA LEU A 125 -6.82 -13.10 -3.89
C LEU A 125 -6.39 -13.55 -2.48
N LEU A 126 -5.78 -12.67 -1.68
CA LEU A 126 -5.13 -13.06 -0.42
C LEU A 126 -5.84 -12.59 0.85
N SER A 127 -6.89 -11.77 0.74
CA SER A 127 -7.68 -11.36 1.90
C SER A 127 -8.28 -12.57 2.63
N ALA A 128 -8.37 -12.48 3.96
CA ALA A 128 -8.93 -13.55 4.79
C ALA A 128 -10.47 -13.64 4.70
N THR A 129 -11.14 -12.58 4.23
CA THR A 129 -12.59 -12.44 4.32
C THR A 129 -13.29 -12.40 2.95
N VAL A 130 -12.76 -11.64 2.00
CA VAL A 130 -13.40 -11.42 0.70
C VAL A 130 -12.36 -11.57 -0.41
N THR A 131 -12.56 -12.54 -1.29
CA THR A 131 -11.65 -12.80 -2.42
C THR A 131 -12.45 -13.13 -3.67
N VAL A 132 -11.82 -13.02 -4.84
CA VAL A 132 -12.32 -13.64 -6.07
C VAL A 132 -11.80 -15.07 -6.20
N ALA A 133 -12.46 -15.89 -7.01
CA ALA A 133 -12.08 -17.29 -7.21
C ALA A 133 -10.75 -17.43 -7.99
N GLY A 134 -10.41 -16.44 -8.80
CA GLY A 134 -9.17 -16.38 -9.58
C GLY A 134 -9.25 -15.36 -10.71
N LEU A 135 -8.12 -15.05 -11.32
CA LEU A 135 -8.00 -14.10 -12.42
C LEU A 135 -7.09 -14.69 -13.52
N PRO A 136 -7.26 -14.29 -14.80
CA PRO A 136 -6.34 -14.70 -15.86
C PRO A 136 -4.91 -14.21 -15.58
N LYS A 137 -3.94 -15.13 -15.48
CA LYS A 137 -2.57 -14.82 -15.04
C LYS A 137 -1.82 -13.95 -16.06
N GLU A 138 -2.11 -14.16 -17.34
CA GLU A 138 -1.46 -13.52 -18.48
C GLU A 138 -1.75 -12.01 -18.52
N THR A 139 -2.93 -11.61 -18.06
CA THR A 139 -3.43 -10.23 -18.11
C THR A 139 -3.71 -9.65 -16.71
N THR A 140 -3.20 -10.29 -15.66
CA THR A 140 -3.28 -9.81 -14.27
C THR A 140 -1.89 -9.66 -13.66
N ILE A 141 -1.69 -8.60 -12.90
CA ILE A 141 -0.51 -8.35 -12.07
C ILE A 141 -1.02 -8.02 -10.67
N LEU A 142 -0.38 -8.56 -9.63
CA LEU A 142 -0.75 -8.23 -8.25
C LEU A 142 0.33 -7.39 -7.58
N GLN A 143 -0.09 -6.29 -6.95
CA GLN A 143 0.77 -5.47 -6.13
C GLN A 143 0.71 -5.96 -4.68
N THR A 144 1.85 -6.43 -4.16
CA THR A 144 1.95 -7.03 -2.83
C THR A 144 2.32 -5.97 -1.81
N TRP A 145 1.68 -5.97 -0.64
CA TRP A 145 1.99 -5.01 0.42
C TRP A 145 2.10 -5.68 1.79
N ASN A 146 1.24 -6.65 2.12
CA ASN A 146 1.29 -7.31 3.42
C ASN A 146 2.27 -8.49 3.48
N ASN A 147 2.64 -8.88 4.71
CA ASN A 147 3.43 -10.07 5.03
C ASN A 147 4.77 -10.21 4.26
N GLY A 148 5.35 -9.09 3.81
CA GLY A 148 6.66 -9.02 3.17
C GLY A 148 6.92 -10.09 2.09
N PRO A 149 8.06 -10.80 2.13
CA PRO A 149 8.41 -11.80 1.11
C PRO A 149 7.45 -13.00 1.07
N ASN A 150 6.67 -13.26 2.13
CA ASN A 150 5.77 -14.40 2.16
C ASN A 150 4.59 -14.23 1.20
N ASN A 151 3.95 -13.05 1.16
CA ASN A 151 2.87 -12.86 0.20
C ASN A 151 3.40 -12.76 -1.23
N THR A 152 4.56 -12.12 -1.46
CA THR A 152 5.24 -12.15 -2.76
C THR A 152 5.42 -13.59 -3.24
N LYS A 153 5.94 -14.48 -2.38
CA LYS A 153 6.03 -15.90 -2.69
C LYS A 153 4.69 -16.54 -3.00
N ARG A 154 3.65 -16.31 -2.20
CA ARG A 154 2.31 -16.87 -2.44
C ARG A 154 1.76 -16.47 -3.82
N ILE A 155 1.93 -15.21 -4.21
CA ILE A 155 1.51 -14.70 -5.52
C ILE A 155 2.30 -15.34 -6.66
N THR A 156 3.63 -15.36 -6.57
CA THR A 156 4.48 -15.93 -7.63
C THR A 156 4.35 -17.46 -7.72
N SER A 157 4.22 -18.18 -6.59
CA SER A 157 3.96 -19.63 -6.59
C SER A 157 2.60 -19.97 -7.22
N ALA A 158 1.61 -19.07 -7.13
CA ALA A 158 0.34 -19.19 -7.82
C ALA A 158 0.44 -18.87 -9.33
N GLY A 159 1.59 -18.39 -9.81
CA GLY A 159 1.88 -18.10 -11.22
C GLY A 159 1.47 -16.69 -11.66
N TYR A 160 1.18 -15.79 -10.73
CA TYR A 160 0.90 -14.39 -11.05
C TYR A 160 2.19 -13.57 -11.05
N ARG A 161 2.23 -12.55 -11.90
CA ARG A 161 3.25 -11.51 -11.86
C ARG A 161 3.03 -10.59 -10.67
N ALA A 162 4.10 -10.13 -10.04
CA ALA A 162 4.05 -9.29 -8.85
C ALA A 162 4.77 -7.96 -9.02
N ILE A 163 4.19 -6.89 -8.48
CA ILE A 163 4.87 -5.63 -8.15
C ILE A 163 5.02 -5.60 -6.63
N VAL A 164 6.25 -5.46 -6.11
CA VAL A 164 6.51 -5.55 -4.68
C VAL A 164 6.44 -4.17 -4.02
N SER A 165 5.51 -3.99 -3.10
CA SER A 165 5.29 -2.77 -2.31
C SER A 165 5.18 -3.08 -0.82
N SER A 166 5.92 -4.07 -0.34
CA SER A 166 5.80 -4.59 1.02
C SER A 166 5.91 -3.49 2.09
N THR A 167 4.89 -3.38 2.95
CA THR A 167 4.75 -2.34 3.99
C THR A 167 5.96 -2.25 4.91
N ASP A 168 6.55 -3.40 5.26
CA ASP A 168 7.72 -3.52 6.13
C ASP A 168 9.00 -2.87 5.58
N PHE A 169 8.99 -2.49 4.31
CA PHE A 169 10.15 -1.95 3.58
C PHE A 169 9.84 -0.68 2.80
N TYR A 170 8.71 -0.62 2.08
CA TYR A 170 8.49 0.34 0.98
C TYR A 170 7.35 1.34 1.21
N TYR A 171 6.71 1.36 2.38
CA TYR A 171 5.74 2.42 2.72
C TYR A 171 6.48 3.62 3.33
N LEU A 172 6.34 4.78 2.69
CA LEU A 172 7.07 6.01 3.01
C LEU A 172 6.35 6.89 4.05
N ASP A 173 5.05 6.66 4.25
CA ASP A 173 4.15 7.34 5.18
C ASP A 173 4.31 6.87 6.64
N CYS A 174 4.81 5.64 6.86
CA CYS A 174 4.94 5.06 8.19
C CYS A 174 5.81 5.86 9.15
N GLY A 175 5.51 5.76 10.45
CA GLY A 175 6.29 6.35 11.53
C GLY A 175 5.91 7.79 11.88
N HIS A 176 4.78 8.28 11.39
CA HIS A 176 4.26 9.64 11.66
C HIS A 176 3.11 9.69 12.68
N GLY A 177 2.97 8.62 13.45
CA GLY A 177 1.89 8.42 14.40
C GLY A 177 0.54 8.16 13.74
N THR A 178 -0.55 8.42 14.45
CA THR A 178 -1.90 8.38 13.87
C THR A 178 -2.33 9.76 13.41
N PHE A 179 -3.16 9.81 12.37
CA PHE A 179 -3.88 11.02 11.97
C PHE A 179 -5.24 11.18 12.67
N LEU A 180 -5.68 10.15 13.41
CA LEU A 180 -6.95 10.14 14.11
C LEU A 180 -6.97 11.19 15.23
N GLY A 181 -8.12 11.86 15.39
CA GLY A 181 -8.38 12.78 16.50
C GLY A 181 -9.02 12.10 17.70
N ASN A 182 -8.99 12.77 18.86
CA ASN A 182 -9.60 12.31 20.12
C ASN A 182 -9.14 10.90 20.52
N ASP A 183 -7.82 10.72 20.62
CA ASP A 183 -7.20 9.43 20.91
C ASP A 183 -6.55 9.44 22.30
N SER A 184 -7.20 8.77 23.26
CA SER A 184 -6.72 8.68 24.64
C SER A 184 -5.50 7.78 24.81
N ARG A 185 -5.08 7.04 23.77
CA ARG A 185 -3.86 6.22 23.83
C ARG A 185 -2.62 7.07 24.06
N TYR A 186 -2.63 8.35 23.65
CA TYR A 186 -1.54 9.31 23.88
C TYR A 186 -1.53 9.91 25.30
N ASP A 187 -2.60 9.76 26.08
CA ASP A 187 -2.69 10.32 27.43
C ASP A 187 -2.01 9.40 28.47
N ARG A 188 -0.68 9.26 28.30
CA ARG A 188 0.20 8.46 29.16
C ARG A 188 1.43 9.30 29.52
N GLN A 189 1.51 9.71 30.79
CA GLN A 189 2.58 10.55 31.31
C GLN A 189 3.85 9.77 31.67
N THR A 190 3.72 8.47 31.93
CA THR A 190 4.85 7.60 32.29
C THR A 190 4.75 6.21 31.65
N GLU A 191 5.90 5.55 31.46
CA GLU A 191 6.01 4.24 30.78
C GLU A 191 5.29 3.12 31.52
N ASP A 192 5.21 3.19 32.86
CA ASP A 192 4.48 2.22 33.69
C ASP A 192 2.96 2.26 33.52
N GLN A 193 2.43 3.25 32.80
CA GLN A 193 1.01 3.34 32.46
C GLN A 193 0.64 2.59 31.16
N GLU A 194 1.64 2.04 30.45
CA GLU A 194 1.43 1.25 29.23
C GLU A 194 1.51 -0.26 29.49
N ASP A 195 1.00 -1.04 28.54
CA ASP A 195 1.27 -2.47 28.51
C ASP A 195 2.76 -2.68 28.17
N PRO A 196 3.56 -3.30 29.04
CA PRO A 196 4.98 -3.52 28.78
C PRO A 196 5.25 -4.43 27.57
N LEU A 197 4.26 -5.24 27.16
CA LEU A 197 4.37 -6.14 26.00
C LEU A 197 4.00 -5.45 24.69
N GLU A 198 3.19 -4.40 24.75
CA GLU A 198 2.65 -3.67 23.60
C GLU A 198 2.75 -2.16 23.87
N PRO A 199 3.97 -1.59 23.99
CA PRO A 199 4.15 -0.17 24.22
C PRO A 199 3.55 0.64 23.06
N PHE A 200 3.00 1.81 23.36
CA PHE A 200 2.39 2.70 22.38
C PHE A 200 3.17 4.00 22.22
N ASN A 201 3.38 4.76 23.31
CA ASN A 201 4.05 6.06 23.30
C ASN A 201 5.55 5.97 23.58
N TYR A 202 6.00 4.91 24.25
CA TYR A 202 7.39 4.73 24.67
C TYR A 202 8.18 3.84 23.70
N ARG A 203 9.46 3.60 24.04
CA ARG A 203 10.42 2.90 23.17
C ARG A 203 9.86 1.56 22.69
N GLY A 204 9.89 1.34 21.38
CA GLY A 204 9.39 0.12 20.75
C GLY A 204 7.93 0.22 20.30
N GLY A 205 7.20 1.24 20.77
CA GLY A 205 5.83 1.49 20.34
C GLY A 205 5.72 2.14 18.96
N GLN A 206 4.56 1.94 18.35
CA GLN A 206 4.24 2.45 17.01
C GLN A 206 3.58 3.84 17.02
N ALA A 207 3.25 4.36 18.20
CA ALA A 207 2.59 5.65 18.40
C ALA A 207 1.40 5.89 17.46
N GLY A 208 0.63 4.84 17.12
CA GLY A 208 -0.57 4.92 16.28
C GLY A 208 -0.34 4.80 14.77
N SER A 209 0.91 4.74 14.30
CA SER A 209 1.22 4.41 12.91
C SER A 209 1.20 2.89 12.72
N TRP A 210 0.13 2.34 12.14
CA TRP A 210 -0.06 0.88 12.00
C TRP A 210 1.09 0.16 11.29
N CYS A 211 1.75 0.83 10.34
CA CYS A 211 2.90 0.30 9.62
C CYS A 211 4.25 0.78 10.18
N GLY A 212 4.27 1.33 11.39
CA GLY A 212 5.49 1.80 12.05
C GLY A 212 6.55 0.69 12.19
N PRO A 213 7.85 1.03 12.36
CA PRO A 213 8.41 2.39 12.44
C PRO A 213 8.60 3.03 11.05
N PHE A 214 9.12 4.25 11.03
CA PHE A 214 9.60 4.92 9.81
C PHE A 214 10.60 4.05 9.04
N LYS A 215 10.40 3.92 7.71
CA LYS A 215 11.31 3.16 6.86
C LYS A 215 12.46 4.05 6.43
N THR A 216 13.64 3.81 7.01
CA THR A 216 14.86 4.52 6.62
C THR A 216 15.30 4.13 5.22
N TRP A 217 16.18 4.94 4.62
CA TRP A 217 16.79 4.59 3.35
C TRP A 217 17.52 3.24 3.40
N GLN A 218 18.18 2.89 4.53
CA GLN A 218 18.83 1.59 4.68
C GLN A 218 17.82 0.45 4.61
N ARG A 219 16.68 0.59 5.34
CA ARG A 219 15.64 -0.43 5.35
C ARG A 219 15.09 -0.70 3.96
N ILE A 220 14.89 0.36 3.18
CA ILE A 220 14.47 0.29 1.77
C ILE A 220 15.58 -0.38 0.93
N TYR A 221 16.81 0.12 1.02
CA TYR A 221 17.94 -0.36 0.21
C TYR A 221 18.26 -1.82 0.44
N ASP A 222 18.18 -2.29 1.69
CA ASP A 222 18.58 -3.64 2.07
C ASP A 222 17.56 -4.71 1.69
N TYR A 223 16.34 -4.33 1.33
CA TYR A 223 15.34 -5.31 0.95
C TYR A 223 15.79 -6.10 -0.29
N ASP A 224 15.74 -7.43 -0.19
CA ASP A 224 15.90 -8.34 -1.30
C ASP A 224 14.50 -8.77 -1.72
N ILE A 225 13.94 -8.12 -2.75
CA ILE A 225 12.56 -8.35 -3.20
C ILE A 225 12.32 -9.78 -3.70
N THR A 226 13.40 -10.52 -3.96
CA THR A 226 13.40 -11.92 -4.40
C THR A 226 13.69 -12.91 -3.27
N TYR A 227 13.78 -12.44 -2.02
CA TYR A 227 14.11 -13.28 -0.88
C TYR A 227 13.13 -14.45 -0.72
N GLY A 228 13.66 -15.67 -0.69
CA GLY A 228 12.87 -16.89 -0.48
C GLY A 228 12.16 -17.44 -1.72
N LEU A 229 12.38 -16.82 -2.90
CA LEU A 229 11.82 -17.26 -4.17
C LEU A 229 12.75 -18.27 -4.89
N ASN A 230 12.16 -19.20 -5.63
CA ASN A 230 12.89 -20.03 -6.60
C ASN A 230 13.09 -19.30 -7.94
N LYS A 231 13.78 -19.92 -8.91
CA LYS A 231 14.12 -19.26 -10.18
C LYS A 231 12.87 -18.88 -10.98
N GLU A 232 11.88 -19.76 -11.05
CA GLU A 232 10.65 -19.54 -11.78
C GLU A 232 9.80 -18.42 -11.14
N GLU A 233 9.79 -18.35 -9.82
CA GLU A 233 9.12 -17.30 -9.04
C GLU A 233 9.79 -15.93 -9.21
N VAL A 234 11.13 -15.88 -9.30
CA VAL A 234 11.88 -14.64 -9.54
C VAL A 234 11.49 -14.00 -10.88
N GLU A 235 11.31 -14.80 -11.94
CA GLU A 235 10.91 -14.28 -13.27
C GLU A 235 9.52 -13.64 -13.28
N LEU A 236 8.70 -13.91 -12.26
CA LEU A 236 7.37 -13.31 -12.11
C LEU A 236 7.40 -11.97 -11.34
N VAL A 237 8.51 -11.60 -10.72
CA VAL A 237 8.66 -10.31 -10.03
C VAL A 237 9.04 -9.23 -11.04
N LEU A 238 8.13 -8.29 -11.30
CA LEU A 238 8.34 -7.22 -12.29
C LEU A 238 9.21 -6.07 -11.78
N GLY A 239 9.29 -5.92 -10.46
CA GLY A 239 9.99 -4.82 -9.80
C GLY A 239 9.32 -4.49 -8.46
N GLY A 240 9.55 -3.27 -7.99
CA GLY A 240 8.93 -2.75 -6.78
C GLY A 240 8.56 -1.29 -6.89
N GLU A 241 7.65 -0.88 -6.03
CA GLU A 241 7.14 0.48 -5.93
C GLU A 241 7.07 0.89 -4.46
N VAL A 242 7.65 2.05 -4.15
CA VAL A 242 7.46 2.70 -2.85
C VAL A 242 6.12 3.42 -2.85
N ALA A 243 5.32 3.20 -1.81
CA ALA A 243 4.04 3.86 -1.64
C ALA A 243 4.20 5.04 -0.67
N LEU A 244 3.66 6.20 -1.04
CA LEU A 244 3.45 7.30 -0.10
C LEU A 244 1.94 7.50 0.03
N TRP A 245 1.35 6.85 1.03
CA TRP A 245 -0.01 7.18 1.43
C TRP A 245 -0.07 8.61 1.98
N SER A 246 -1.23 9.25 1.83
CA SER A 246 -1.36 10.71 1.87
C SER A 246 -2.29 11.23 2.97
N GLU A 247 -2.57 10.42 3.98
CA GLU A 247 -3.34 10.84 5.17
C GLU A 247 -2.66 12.02 5.88
N GLN A 248 -1.32 12.01 5.88
CA GLN A 248 -0.48 13.07 6.44
C GLN A 248 0.58 13.55 5.43
N ALA A 249 0.25 13.55 4.13
CA ALA A 249 1.13 14.07 3.09
C ALA A 249 0.37 14.92 2.07
N ASP A 250 0.93 16.08 1.77
CA ASP A 250 0.51 16.97 0.70
C ASP A 250 1.75 17.59 0.02
N ALA A 251 1.55 18.60 -0.81
CA ALA A 251 2.64 19.31 -1.50
C ALA A 251 3.70 19.91 -0.54
N THR A 252 3.35 20.15 0.73
CA THR A 252 4.27 20.73 1.73
C THR A 252 5.36 19.73 2.14
N VAL A 253 5.05 18.44 2.15
CA VAL A 253 5.95 17.40 2.65
C VAL A 253 6.34 16.37 1.60
N LEU A 254 5.70 16.37 0.42
CA LEU A 254 5.91 15.40 -0.66
C LEU A 254 7.39 15.13 -0.92
N ASP A 255 8.18 16.17 -1.18
CA ASP A 255 9.59 16.02 -1.52
C ASP A 255 10.41 15.36 -0.41
N GLY A 256 10.23 15.80 0.84
CA GLY A 256 10.95 15.23 1.99
C GLY A 256 10.51 13.80 2.31
N ARG A 257 9.23 13.46 2.03
CA ARG A 257 8.71 12.10 2.19
C ARG A 257 9.31 11.16 1.15
N VAL A 258 9.34 11.56 -0.11
CA VAL A 258 9.80 10.70 -1.21
C VAL A 258 11.33 10.64 -1.24
N TRP A 259 12.01 11.77 -1.09
CA TRP A 259 13.42 11.89 -1.35
C TRP A 259 14.23 12.14 -0.07
N PRO A 260 15.39 11.47 0.09
CA PRO A 260 16.09 10.62 -0.88
C PRO A 260 15.74 9.13 -0.78
N ARG A 261 14.81 8.73 0.08
CA ARG A 261 14.47 7.32 0.34
C ARG A 261 14.11 6.53 -0.92
N ALA A 262 13.32 7.09 -1.83
CA ALA A 262 12.99 6.46 -3.10
C ALA A 262 14.21 6.26 -4.02
N SER A 263 15.27 7.07 -3.88
CA SER A 263 16.53 6.86 -4.63
C SER A 263 17.30 5.63 -4.14
N ALA A 264 17.14 5.25 -2.86
CA ALA A 264 17.71 4.02 -2.35
C ALA A 264 17.06 2.79 -3.02
N MET A 265 15.73 2.78 -3.16
CA MET A 265 15.04 1.75 -3.94
C MET A 265 15.48 1.77 -5.40
N ALA A 266 15.60 2.96 -6.00
CA ALA A 266 16.00 3.09 -7.40
C ALA A 266 17.35 2.43 -7.67
N GLU A 267 18.38 2.66 -6.83
CA GLU A 267 19.68 2.00 -7.00
C GLU A 267 19.58 0.47 -6.80
N ALA A 268 18.85 0.04 -5.77
CA ALA A 268 18.68 -1.38 -5.44
C ALA A 268 17.99 -2.16 -6.57
N LEU A 269 16.99 -1.59 -7.22
CA LEU A 269 16.26 -2.23 -8.32
C LEU A 269 16.93 -2.03 -9.69
N TRP A 270 17.75 -0.99 -9.85
CA TRP A 270 18.47 -0.72 -11.10
C TRP A 270 19.75 -1.55 -11.24
N SER A 271 20.56 -1.61 -10.18
CA SER A 271 21.89 -2.25 -10.21
C SER A 271 22.14 -3.26 -9.11
N GLY A 272 21.14 -3.55 -8.28
CA GLY A 272 21.28 -4.41 -7.11
C GLY A 272 21.87 -3.69 -5.90
N ASN A 273 21.70 -4.29 -4.74
CA ASN A 273 22.26 -3.82 -3.46
C ASN A 273 23.47 -4.65 -3.00
N ARG A 274 24.10 -5.42 -3.91
CA ARG A 274 25.24 -6.29 -3.63
C ARG A 274 26.49 -5.89 -4.42
N GLY A 275 27.66 -6.10 -3.82
CA GLY A 275 28.97 -5.97 -4.48
C GLY A 275 29.30 -7.16 -5.40
N LYS A 276 30.48 -7.12 -6.03
CA LYS A 276 30.96 -8.19 -6.93
C LYS A 276 31.15 -9.54 -6.23
N ASP A 277 31.38 -9.51 -4.92
CA ASP A 277 31.54 -10.66 -4.03
C ASP A 277 30.19 -11.17 -3.46
N GLY A 278 29.07 -10.54 -3.82
CA GLY A 278 27.73 -10.88 -3.34
C GLY A 278 27.37 -10.30 -1.97
N THR A 279 28.28 -9.57 -1.32
CA THR A 279 28.02 -8.92 -0.03
C THR A 279 27.11 -7.69 -0.20
N LYS A 280 26.30 -7.35 0.81
CA LYS A 280 25.48 -6.13 0.77
C LYS A 280 26.40 -4.91 0.85
N ARG A 281 26.19 -3.94 -0.04
CA ARG A 281 27.03 -2.73 -0.16
C ARG A 281 26.35 -1.47 0.38
N TYR A 282 25.57 -1.60 1.45
CA TYR A 282 24.87 -0.48 2.08
C TYR A 282 25.86 0.56 2.65
N ALA A 283 27.01 0.12 3.15
CA ALA A 283 28.04 1.03 3.69
C ALA A 283 28.48 2.03 2.60
N ASP A 284 28.88 1.52 1.43
CA ASP A 284 29.25 2.35 0.28
C ASP A 284 28.09 3.20 -0.26
N ALA A 285 26.85 2.71 -0.14
CA ALA A 285 25.66 3.42 -0.61
C ALA A 285 25.37 4.68 0.22
N SER A 286 25.77 4.71 1.49
CA SER A 286 25.58 5.85 2.38
C SER A 286 26.19 7.14 1.82
N ASP A 287 27.45 7.07 1.36
CA ASP A 287 28.18 8.22 0.85
C ASP A 287 27.62 8.71 -0.50
N ARG A 288 27.29 7.77 -1.40
CA ARG A 288 26.65 8.10 -2.69
C ARG A 288 25.30 8.76 -2.50
N LEU A 289 24.47 8.21 -1.62
CA LEU A 289 23.12 8.71 -1.41
C LEU A 289 23.13 10.07 -0.71
N ASN A 290 24.09 10.33 0.19
CA ASN A 290 24.32 11.65 0.75
C ASN A 290 24.66 12.68 -0.33
N GLU A 291 25.64 12.41 -1.22
CA GLU A 291 25.98 13.32 -2.33
C GLU A 291 24.77 13.56 -3.25
N TRP A 292 24.07 12.47 -3.61
CA TRP A 292 22.88 12.52 -4.44
C TRP A 292 21.76 13.39 -3.84
N ARG A 293 21.55 13.31 -2.53
CA ARG A 293 20.60 14.18 -1.82
C ARG A 293 20.95 15.66 -1.97
N TYR A 294 22.22 16.05 -1.83
CA TYR A 294 22.62 17.45 -2.02
C TYR A 294 22.48 17.89 -3.48
N ARG A 295 22.73 16.98 -4.43
CA ARG A 295 22.49 17.22 -5.85
C ARG A 295 21.01 17.47 -6.16
N MET A 296 20.09 16.76 -5.50
CA MET A 296 18.65 17.01 -5.59
C MET A 296 18.27 18.39 -5.06
N VAL A 297 18.76 18.76 -3.88
CA VAL A 297 18.52 20.08 -3.28
C VAL A 297 19.04 21.20 -4.19
N GLY A 298 20.23 21.03 -4.79
CA GLY A 298 20.77 21.97 -5.77
C GLY A 298 19.93 22.10 -7.06
N ARG A 299 18.98 21.18 -7.29
CA ARG A 299 18.03 21.19 -8.43
C ARG A 299 16.62 21.64 -8.03
N GLY A 300 16.42 22.05 -6.78
CA GLY A 300 15.13 22.53 -6.28
C GLY A 300 14.21 21.45 -5.72
N ILE A 301 14.68 20.20 -5.57
CA ILE A 301 13.93 19.12 -4.90
C ILE A 301 14.23 19.19 -3.40
N LEU A 302 13.22 19.34 -2.56
CA LEU A 302 13.36 19.54 -1.11
C LEU A 302 13.60 18.22 -0.35
N ALA A 303 14.62 17.46 -0.79
CA ALA A 303 14.96 16.15 -0.22
C ALA A 303 15.40 16.24 1.26
N GLU A 304 14.91 15.32 2.08
CA GLU A 304 15.19 15.25 3.52
C GLU A 304 16.69 15.04 3.80
N PRO A 305 17.28 15.72 4.81
CA PRO A 305 18.65 15.44 5.23
C PRO A 305 18.76 14.03 5.85
N MET A 306 19.81 13.29 5.50
CA MET A 306 19.99 11.92 5.99
C MET A 306 20.90 11.81 7.22
N GLN A 307 21.92 12.66 7.28
CA GLN A 307 22.95 12.65 8.32
C GLN A 307 23.40 14.08 8.63
N PRO A 308 24.01 14.32 9.80
CA PRO A 308 24.72 15.57 10.06
C PRO A 308 25.72 15.89 8.95
N LEU A 309 25.87 17.17 8.59
CA LEU A 309 26.80 17.62 7.55
C LEU A 309 28.24 17.14 7.80
N TRP A 310 28.62 16.93 9.06
CA TRP A 310 29.91 16.37 9.43
C TRP A 310 30.17 15.00 8.79
N CYS A 311 29.17 14.13 8.67
CA CYS A 311 29.31 12.79 8.07
C CYS A 311 29.68 12.87 6.58
N LEU A 312 29.10 13.83 5.85
CA LEU A 312 29.45 14.09 4.45
C LEU A 312 30.92 14.52 4.31
N HIS A 313 31.43 15.33 5.25
CA HIS A 313 32.81 15.80 5.24
C HIS A 313 33.81 14.79 5.82
N ASN A 314 33.34 13.76 6.52
CA ASN A 314 34.17 12.74 7.15
C ASN A 314 33.62 11.33 6.83
N PRO A 315 33.75 10.87 5.57
CA PRO A 315 33.21 9.57 5.15
C PRO A 315 33.68 8.42 6.03
N GLY A 316 32.79 7.48 6.32
CA GLY A 316 33.04 6.32 7.20
C GLY A 316 33.02 6.61 8.70
N MET A 317 33.19 7.86 9.13
CA MET A 317 33.24 8.21 10.56
C MET A 317 31.88 8.24 11.26
N CYS A 318 30.79 8.08 10.50
CA CYS A 318 29.43 7.94 11.03
C CYS A 318 28.90 6.51 10.90
N ASN A 319 29.75 5.53 10.54
CA ASN A 319 29.37 4.13 10.49
C ASN A 319 29.26 3.58 11.92
N LEU A 320 28.21 2.76 12.15
CA LEU A 320 28.04 2.06 13.42
C LEU A 320 29.06 0.91 13.56
N ASP A 321 29.22 0.15 12.49
CA ASP A 321 30.18 -0.96 12.38
C ASP A 321 31.33 -0.53 11.45
N GLN A 322 32.57 -0.75 11.88
CA GLN A 322 33.80 -0.42 11.12
C GLN A 322 34.36 -1.63 10.39
#